data_AF-A0A840TWH9-F1
#
_entry.id   AF-A0A840TWH9-F1
#
_cell.length_a   1.000
_cell.length_b   1.000
_cell.length_c   1.000
_cell.angle_alpha   90.00
_cell.angle_beta   90.00
_cell.angle_gamma   90.00
#
_symmetry.space_group_name_H-M   'P 1'
#
loop_
_entity.id
_entity.type
_entity.pdbx_description
1 polymer ?
#
loop_
_entity_poly.entity_id
_entity_poly.type
_entity_poly.pdbx_seq_one_letter_code
_entity_poly.pdbx_strand_id
1 'polypeptide(L)'
;MTEIKIIFRFNISEIVFPPIEQLLVSDKEINIVSGNKIRNDFLKSESEIALKINSFINDGKIIPKEYWCPFWTALIKEQRINIFTAFFGELDQFIEFEKCIEIKKYNLSEVIYLKVNDLTELSELAKKKHSKIYDRTDIIKKRVQDYQKIKEEIIEYAKTKYKITEMDFFETEILV
;
A
#
# COMPACT_ATOMS: atom_id res chain seq x y z
N MET A 1 16.48 -5.36 -14.75
CA MET A 1 16.58 -5.27 -13.27
C MET A 1 15.17 -5.20 -12.72
N THR A 2 14.84 -5.98 -11.69
CA THR A 2 13.51 -5.91 -11.05
C THR A 2 13.47 -4.69 -10.15
N GLU A 3 12.52 -3.80 -10.41
CA GLU A 3 12.36 -2.53 -9.70
C GLU A 3 11.11 -2.61 -8.81
N ILE A 4 11.23 -2.06 -7.60
CA ILE A 4 10.18 -1.97 -6.61
C ILE A 4 9.92 -0.49 -6.36
N LYS A 5 8.65 -0.11 -6.40
CA LYS A 5 8.15 1.18 -5.91
C LYS A 5 7.07 0.94 -4.87
N ILE A 6 6.99 1.82 -3.89
CA ILE A 6 5.97 1.75 -2.84
C ILE A 6 5.15 3.02 -2.90
N ILE A 7 3.83 2.90 -2.84
CA ILE A 7 2.92 4.04 -2.72
C ILE A 7 2.17 3.90 -1.39
N PHE A 8 2.48 4.78 -0.46
CA PHE A 8 1.71 4.95 0.76
C PHE A 8 0.53 5.85 0.49
N ARG A 9 -0.65 5.24 0.51
CA ARG A 9 -1.92 5.93 0.34
C ARG A 9 -2.88 5.59 1.47
N PHE A 10 -3.53 6.62 2.02
CA PHE A 10 -4.60 6.39 2.97
C PHE A 10 -5.74 5.62 2.29
N ASN A 11 -5.94 4.37 2.69
CA ASN A 11 -6.96 3.52 2.09
C ASN A 11 -8.29 3.72 2.82
N ILE A 12 -9.13 4.61 2.31
CA ILE A 12 -10.53 4.65 2.68
C ILE A 12 -11.27 3.77 1.68
N SER A 13 -11.27 2.46 1.92
CA SER A 13 -11.94 1.48 1.07
C SER A 13 -13.43 1.77 0.81
N GLU A 14 -14.00 2.80 1.44
CA GLU A 14 -15.39 3.21 1.29
C GLU A 14 -15.52 4.58 0.60
N ILE A 15 -14.59 5.51 0.76
CA ILE A 15 -14.80 6.90 0.37
C ILE A 15 -13.77 7.33 -0.66
N VAL A 16 -14.24 7.25 -1.91
CA VAL A 16 -13.88 8.14 -3.00
C VAL A 16 -12.39 8.38 -3.21
N PHE A 17 -11.82 7.54 -4.06
CA PHE A 17 -10.93 7.99 -5.14
C PHE A 17 -10.89 6.90 -6.21
N PRO A 18 -10.61 7.20 -7.49
CA PRO A 18 -10.26 6.16 -8.44
C PRO A 18 -9.22 5.21 -7.84
N PRO A 19 -9.33 3.88 -8.11
CA PRO A 19 -8.29 2.92 -7.78
C PRO A 19 -6.93 3.51 -8.13
N ILE A 20 -5.95 3.39 -7.22
CA ILE A 20 -4.61 3.98 -7.42
C ILE A 20 -4.05 3.60 -8.78
N GLU A 21 -4.39 2.40 -9.26
CA GLU A 21 -4.07 1.86 -10.59
C GLU A 21 -4.47 2.75 -11.77
N GLN A 22 -5.53 3.56 -11.63
CA GLN A 22 -6.01 4.47 -12.68
C GLN A 22 -5.24 5.79 -12.72
N LEU A 23 -4.48 6.10 -11.67
CA LEU A 23 -3.69 7.33 -11.56
C LEU A 23 -2.23 7.13 -11.99
N LEU A 24 -1.80 5.87 -12.12
CA LEU A 24 -0.43 5.52 -12.44
C LEU A 24 -0.16 5.73 -13.92
N VAL A 25 0.82 6.56 -14.22
CA VAL A 25 1.30 6.79 -15.58
C VAL A 25 2.73 6.30 -15.65
N SER A 26 2.99 5.33 -16.54
CA SER A 26 4.31 4.75 -16.76
C SER A 26 4.55 4.51 -18.25
N ASP A 27 5.79 4.72 -18.69
CA ASP A 27 6.26 4.36 -20.02
C ASP A 27 6.64 2.87 -20.13
N LYS A 28 6.62 2.14 -19.01
CA LYS A 28 7.02 0.74 -18.89
C LYS A 28 5.87 -0.15 -18.42
N GLU A 29 6.03 -1.46 -18.62
CA GLU A 29 5.08 -2.44 -18.09
C GLU A 29 5.19 -2.52 -16.55
N ILE A 30 4.09 -2.19 -15.87
CA ILE A 30 4.00 -2.21 -14.41
C ILE A 30 3.24 -3.44 -13.90
N ASN A 31 3.73 -4.02 -12.80
CA ASN A 31 3.00 -4.97 -11.98
C ASN A 31 2.47 -4.26 -10.73
N ILE A 32 1.19 -3.95 -10.71
CA ILE A 32 0.58 -3.30 -9.55
C ILE A 32 0.19 -4.37 -8.53
N VAL A 33 0.67 -4.23 -7.30
CA VAL A 33 0.37 -5.10 -6.17
C VAL A 33 -0.51 -4.33 -5.19
N SER A 34 -1.82 -4.48 -5.34
CA SER A 34 -2.84 -3.80 -4.53
C SER A 34 -3.66 -4.78 -3.69
N GLY A 35 -4.28 -4.29 -2.61
CA GLY A 35 -5.13 -5.10 -1.75
C GLY A 35 -6.27 -5.81 -2.49
N ASN A 36 -6.77 -5.22 -3.59
CA ASN A 36 -7.78 -5.85 -4.43
C ASN A 36 -7.18 -6.99 -5.26
N LYS A 37 -6.04 -6.79 -5.93
CA LYS A 37 -5.36 -7.85 -6.69
C LYS A 37 -4.90 -9.00 -5.80
N ILE A 38 -4.44 -8.73 -4.59
CA ILE A 38 -4.13 -9.77 -3.62
C ILE A 38 -5.37 -10.63 -3.34
N ARG A 39 -6.48 -9.99 -2.94
CA ARG A 39 -7.70 -10.68 -2.51
C ARG A 39 -8.39 -11.42 -3.66
N ASN A 40 -8.42 -10.81 -4.84
CA ASN A 40 -9.19 -11.33 -5.96
C ASN A 40 -8.41 -12.30 -6.83
N ASP A 41 -7.08 -12.15 -6.91
CA ASP A 41 -6.25 -12.91 -7.83
C ASP A 41 -5.30 -13.83 -7.05
N PHE A 42 -4.38 -13.25 -6.26
CA PHE A 42 -3.31 -14.02 -5.61
C PHE A 42 -3.85 -15.03 -4.58
N LEU A 43 -4.70 -14.60 -3.64
CA LEU A 43 -5.23 -15.46 -2.57
C LEU A 43 -6.21 -16.53 -3.07
N LYS A 44 -6.64 -16.45 -4.34
CA LYS A 44 -7.45 -17.48 -5.00
C LYS A 44 -6.64 -18.41 -5.90
N SER A 45 -5.34 -18.19 -6.02
CA SER A 45 -4.45 -19.05 -6.80
C SER A 45 -4.11 -20.35 -6.06
N GLU A 46 -3.58 -21.33 -6.79
CA GLU A 46 -3.10 -22.60 -6.25
C GLU A 46 -1.70 -22.49 -5.60
N SER A 47 -1.16 -21.28 -5.47
CA SER A 47 0.13 -21.06 -4.83
C SER A 47 0.10 -21.52 -3.37
N GLU A 48 1.06 -22.36 -2.96
CA GLU A 48 1.13 -22.87 -1.60
C GLU A 48 1.17 -21.76 -0.55
N ILE A 49 1.92 -20.68 -0.83
CA ILE A 49 1.97 -19.53 0.07
C ILE A 49 0.63 -18.78 0.07
N ALA A 50 -0.06 -18.67 -1.06
CA ALA A 50 -1.39 -18.06 -1.10
C ALA A 50 -2.40 -18.85 -0.25
N LEU A 51 -2.41 -20.18 -0.36
CA LEU A 51 -3.27 -21.05 0.43
C LEU A 51 -3.00 -20.90 1.94
N LYS A 52 -1.73 -20.85 2.35
CA LYS A 52 -1.34 -20.64 3.76
C LYS A 52 -1.79 -19.27 4.28
N ILE A 53 -1.51 -18.20 3.54
CA ILE A 53 -1.93 -16.84 3.92
C ILE A 53 -3.46 -16.75 4.00
N ASN A 54 -4.17 -17.33 3.03
CA ASN A 54 -5.63 -17.34 3.00
C ASN A 54 -6.22 -18.10 4.20
N SER A 55 -5.60 -19.20 4.63
CA SER A 55 -6.00 -19.91 5.85
C SER A 55 -5.89 -19.05 7.10
N PHE A 56 -4.79 -18.30 7.28
CA PHE A 56 -4.66 -17.38 8.42
C PHE A 56 -5.75 -16.30 8.40
N ILE A 57 -6.01 -15.70 7.23
CA ILE A 57 -7.03 -14.66 7.06
C ILE A 57 -8.43 -15.20 7.37
N ASN A 58 -8.79 -16.37 6.83
CA ASN A 58 -10.11 -16.97 7.04
C ASN A 58 -10.35 -17.36 8.52
N ASP A 59 -9.29 -17.73 9.23
CA ASP A 59 -9.33 -18.04 10.65
C ASP A 59 -9.30 -16.78 11.55
N GLY A 60 -9.20 -15.57 10.97
CA GLY A 60 -9.03 -14.33 11.72
C GLY A 60 -7.70 -14.23 12.48
N LYS A 61 -6.69 -15.00 12.07
CA LYS A 61 -5.37 -15.07 12.69
C LYS A 61 -4.40 -14.07 12.08
N ILE A 62 -3.47 -13.61 12.89
CA ILE A 62 -2.32 -12.81 12.43
C ILE A 62 -1.41 -13.72 11.60
N ILE A 63 -0.97 -13.24 10.45
CA ILE A 63 -0.01 -13.94 9.58
C ILE A 63 1.34 -13.98 10.30
N PRO A 64 1.91 -15.16 10.58
CA PRO A 64 3.22 -15.28 11.20
C PRO A 64 4.34 -14.67 10.34
N LYS A 65 5.35 -14.11 11.00
CA LYS A 65 6.41 -13.32 10.38
C LYS A 65 7.21 -14.10 9.34
N GLU A 66 7.41 -15.40 9.55
CA GLU A 66 8.12 -16.29 8.62
C GLU A 66 7.43 -16.41 7.25
N TYR A 67 6.14 -16.07 7.15
CA TYR A 67 5.39 -16.09 5.89
C TYR A 67 5.39 -14.75 5.15
N TRP A 68 5.87 -13.66 5.76
CA TRP A 68 5.85 -12.35 5.12
C TRP A 68 6.76 -12.29 3.89
N CYS A 69 8.00 -12.78 4.01
CA CYS A 69 8.97 -12.76 2.92
C CYS A 69 8.53 -13.62 1.71
N PRO A 70 8.12 -14.89 1.91
CA PRO A 70 7.58 -15.70 0.81
C PRO A 70 6.33 -15.07 0.18
N PHE A 71 5.47 -14.45 0.99
CA PHE A 71 4.26 -13.79 0.49
C PHE A 71 4.59 -12.60 -0.41
N TRP A 72 5.41 -11.66 0.06
CA TRP A 72 5.77 -10.48 -0.71
C TRP A 72 6.54 -10.81 -1.98
N THR A 73 7.47 -11.76 -1.92
CA THR A 73 8.27 -12.14 -3.09
C THR A 73 7.44 -12.89 -4.14
N ALA A 74 6.43 -13.67 -3.74
CA ALA A 74 5.51 -14.33 -4.68
C ALA A 74 4.60 -13.36 -5.45
N LEU A 75 4.48 -12.11 -4.99
CA LEU A 75 3.71 -11.05 -5.65
C LEU A 75 4.54 -10.26 -6.68
N ILE A 76 5.86 -10.41 -6.67
CA ILE A 76 6.79 -9.69 -7.53
C ILE A 76 6.90 -10.40 -8.88
N LYS A 77 6.80 -9.63 -9.96
CA LYS A 77 7.14 -10.07 -11.31
C LYS A 77 8.54 -9.58 -11.66
N GLU A 78 9.42 -10.52 -12.00
CA GLU A 78 10.80 -10.20 -12.34
C GLU A 78 10.90 -9.36 -13.61
N GLN A 79 11.95 -8.54 -13.69
CA GLN A 79 12.26 -7.67 -14.84
C GLN A 79 11.16 -6.62 -15.13
N ARG A 80 10.28 -6.36 -14.17
CA ARG A 80 9.24 -5.31 -14.24
C ARG A 80 9.41 -4.29 -13.12
N ILE A 81 8.67 -3.18 -13.25
CA ILE A 81 8.42 -2.27 -12.14
C ILE A 81 7.24 -2.84 -11.34
N ASN A 82 7.46 -3.10 -10.05
CA ASN A 82 6.45 -3.64 -9.15
C ASN A 82 6.03 -2.54 -8.17
N ILE A 83 4.75 -2.18 -8.17
CA ILE A 83 4.23 -1.05 -7.41
C ILE A 83 3.36 -1.57 -6.28
N PHE A 84 3.86 -1.50 -5.06
CA PHE A 84 3.16 -1.93 -3.86
C PHE A 84 2.32 -0.77 -3.31
N THR A 85 1.00 -0.96 -3.23
CA THR A 85 0.09 0.13 -2.82
C THR A 85 -0.66 -0.13 -1.50
N ALA A 86 -0.52 -1.32 -0.92
CA ALA A 86 -1.28 -1.72 0.27
C ALA A 86 -0.60 -2.83 1.08
N PHE A 87 0.51 -2.56 1.78
CA PHE A 87 1.29 -3.69 2.33
C PHE A 87 1.95 -3.54 3.70
N PHE A 88 2.18 -2.33 4.20
CA PHE A 88 2.90 -2.16 5.46
C PHE A 88 2.02 -1.45 6.46
N GLY A 89 1.59 -2.16 7.49
CA GLY A 89 0.83 -1.64 8.62
C GLY A 89 1.70 -0.83 9.58
N GLU A 90 2.99 -1.15 9.69
CA GLU A 90 3.94 -0.57 10.65
C GLU A 90 5.39 -0.63 10.14
N LEU A 91 6.30 0.04 10.85
CA LEU A 91 7.72 0.12 10.49
C LEU A 91 8.41 -1.25 10.44
N ASP A 92 8.13 -2.14 11.39
CA ASP A 92 8.73 -3.48 11.43
C ASP A 92 8.42 -4.28 10.16
N GLN A 93 7.20 -4.17 9.63
CA GLN A 93 6.84 -4.81 8.36
C GLN A 93 7.60 -4.22 7.18
N PHE A 94 7.81 -2.90 7.17
CA PHE A 94 8.61 -2.24 6.13
C PHE A 94 10.07 -2.71 6.16
N ILE A 95 10.69 -2.75 7.35
CA ILE A 95 12.08 -3.21 7.54
C ILE A 95 12.24 -4.66 7.10
N GLU A 96 11.28 -5.52 7.40
CA GLU A 96 11.33 -6.92 6.98
C GLU A 96 11.16 -7.07 5.47
N PHE A 97 10.29 -6.26 4.86
CA PHE A 97 10.16 -6.21 3.40
C PHE A 97 11.45 -5.75 2.74
N GLU A 98 12.11 -4.74 3.30
CA GLU A 98 13.41 -4.23 2.85
C GLU A 98 14.45 -5.36 2.81
N LYS A 99 14.58 -6.13 3.89
CA LYS A 99 15.48 -7.30 3.95
C LYS A 99 15.14 -8.32 2.87
N CYS A 100 13.85 -8.58 2.64
CA CYS A 100 13.39 -9.54 1.65
C CYS A 100 13.81 -9.18 0.23
N ILE A 101 13.61 -7.92 -0.15
CA ILE A 101 13.97 -7.45 -1.49
C ILE A 101 15.49 -7.34 -1.66
N GLU A 102 16.24 -7.02 -0.59
CA GLU A 102 17.71 -7.01 -0.59
C GLU A 102 18.30 -8.40 -0.83
N ILE A 103 17.81 -9.43 -0.12
CA ILE A 103 18.22 -10.84 -0.33
C ILE A 103 17.98 -11.27 -1.78
N LYS A 104 16.89 -10.80 -2.39
CA LYS A 104 16.54 -11.07 -3.79
C LYS A 104 17.23 -10.16 -4.80
N LYS A 105 18.02 -9.19 -4.35
CA LYS A 105 18.70 -8.18 -5.18
C LYS A 105 17.71 -7.38 -6.05
N TYR A 106 16.52 -7.12 -5.53
CA TYR A 106 15.56 -6.22 -6.15
C TYR A 106 15.83 -4.79 -5.68
N ASN A 107 15.61 -3.82 -6.57
CA ASN A 107 15.92 -2.42 -6.29
C ASN A 107 14.65 -1.68 -5.83
N LEU A 108 14.60 -1.21 -4.58
CA LEU A 108 13.60 -0.22 -4.16
C LEU A 108 14.06 1.16 -4.62
N SER A 109 13.47 1.64 -5.71
CA SER A 109 13.89 2.89 -6.36
C SER A 109 13.20 4.12 -5.78
N GLU A 110 11.97 3.98 -5.31
CA GLU A 110 11.14 5.11 -4.90
C GLU A 110 10.05 4.72 -3.90
N VAL A 111 9.80 5.61 -2.94
CA VAL A 111 8.63 5.60 -2.07
C VAL A 111 7.85 6.88 -2.29
N ILE A 112 6.59 6.74 -2.71
CA ILE A 112 5.65 7.83 -2.93
C ILE A 112 4.71 7.88 -1.74
N TYR A 113 4.58 9.05 -1.11
CA TYR A 113 3.67 9.28 0.00
C TYR A 113 2.56 10.25 -0.41
N LEU A 114 1.34 9.72 -0.55
CA LEU A 114 0.14 10.51 -0.82
C LEU A 114 -0.42 11.00 0.52
N LYS A 115 -0.04 12.23 0.89
CA LYS A 115 -0.36 12.85 2.18
C LYS A 115 -1.72 13.54 2.12
N VAL A 116 -2.60 13.20 3.07
CA VAL A 116 -3.87 13.90 3.25
C VAL A 116 -3.61 15.26 3.92
N ASN A 117 -3.52 16.33 3.15
CA ASN A 117 -3.29 17.67 3.69
C ASN A 117 -4.60 18.36 4.13
N ASP A 118 -5.69 18.13 3.41
CA ASP A 118 -7.03 18.65 3.77
C ASP A 118 -8.00 17.52 4.14
N LEU A 119 -8.39 17.50 5.42
CA LEU A 119 -9.40 16.59 5.95
C LEU A 119 -10.83 17.00 5.60
N THR A 120 -11.04 18.27 5.24
CA THR A 120 -12.36 18.86 4.96
C THR A 120 -12.90 18.25 3.68
N GLU A 121 -12.13 18.32 2.58
CA GLU A 121 -12.48 17.71 1.30
C GLU A 121 -12.73 16.21 1.44
N LEU A 122 -11.85 15.51 2.17
CA LEU A 122 -11.99 14.09 2.44
C LEU A 122 -13.30 13.76 3.18
N SER A 123 -13.66 14.58 4.17
CA SER A 123 -14.88 14.42 4.96
C SER A 123 -16.15 14.77 4.16
N GLU A 124 -16.09 15.71 3.23
CA GLU A 124 -17.20 16.03 2.35
C GLU A 124 -17.48 14.90 1.36
N LEU A 125 -16.43 14.34 0.75
CA LEU A 125 -16.53 13.16 -0.11
C LEU A 125 -17.11 11.96 0.65
N ALA A 126 -16.72 11.81 1.93
CA ALA A 126 -17.24 10.78 2.83
C ALA A 126 -18.75 10.84 3.00
N LYS A 127 -19.23 12.04 3.34
CA LYS A 127 -20.64 12.32 3.58
C LYS A 127 -21.49 12.08 2.33
N LYS A 128 -21.02 12.54 1.16
CA LYS A 128 -21.74 12.40 -0.12
C LYS A 128 -22.05 10.93 -0.48
N LYS A 129 -21.16 9.99 -0.16
CA LYS A 129 -21.28 8.59 -0.61
C LYS A 129 -21.93 7.65 0.42
N HIS A 130 -21.66 7.83 1.72
CA HIS A 130 -22.04 6.84 2.73
C HIS A 130 -23.15 7.27 3.68
N SER A 131 -23.62 8.52 3.62
CA SER A 131 -24.82 9.13 4.24
C SER A 131 -25.21 8.79 5.71
N LYS A 132 -24.57 7.83 6.40
CA LYS A 132 -24.88 7.35 7.76
C LYS A 132 -23.68 6.86 8.56
N ILE A 133 -22.58 6.39 7.95
CA ILE A 133 -21.41 5.86 8.68
C ILE A 133 -20.38 6.95 9.02
N TYR A 134 -20.41 8.08 8.30
CA TYR A 134 -19.35 9.10 8.32
C TYR A 134 -19.82 10.50 8.73
N ASP A 135 -20.98 10.63 9.37
CA ASP A 135 -21.44 11.90 9.96
C ASP A 135 -20.53 12.39 11.10
N ARG A 136 -19.64 11.52 11.59
CA ARG A 136 -18.65 11.81 12.62
C ARG A 136 -17.29 12.14 12.00
N THR A 137 -17.13 13.41 11.59
CA THR A 137 -15.87 14.00 11.10
C THR A 137 -14.68 13.69 12.02
N ASP A 138 -14.93 13.56 13.32
CA ASP A 138 -13.96 13.18 14.36
C ASP A 138 -13.35 11.78 14.15
N ILE A 139 -14.14 10.80 13.70
CA ILE A 139 -13.67 9.43 13.46
C ILE A 139 -12.75 9.37 12.23
N ILE A 140 -13.12 10.06 11.15
CA ILE A 140 -12.27 10.15 9.93
C ILE A 140 -10.97 10.86 10.27
N LYS A 141 -11.07 12.01 10.94
CA LYS A 141 -9.90 12.79 11.36
C LYS A 141 -8.95 11.94 12.20
N LYS A 142 -9.46 11.20 13.19
CA LYS A 142 -8.64 10.31 14.00
C LYS A 142 -7.97 9.22 13.16
N ARG A 143 -8.71 8.55 12.26
CA ARG A 143 -8.15 7.50 11.39
C ARG A 143 -7.06 8.04 10.45
N VAL A 144 -7.24 9.23 9.89
CA VAL A 144 -6.21 9.87 9.05
C VAL A 144 -4.99 10.21 9.88
N GLN A 145 -5.18 10.80 11.06
CA GLN A 145 -4.07 11.14 11.97
C GLN A 145 -3.28 9.90 12.40
N ASP A 146 -3.97 8.82 12.79
CA ASP A 146 -3.36 7.55 13.17
C ASP A 146 -2.57 6.95 11.99
N TYR A 147 -3.16 6.96 10.79
CA TYR A 147 -2.48 6.52 9.57
C TYR A 147 -1.25 7.37 9.25
N GLN A 148 -1.38 8.70 9.25
CA GLN A 148 -0.29 9.62 8.94
C GLN A 148 0.85 9.45 9.92
N LYS A 149 0.57 9.35 11.22
CA LYS A 149 1.59 9.09 12.24
C LYS A 149 2.39 7.83 11.93
N ILE A 150 1.70 6.73 11.64
CA ILE A 150 2.35 5.45 11.29
C ILE A 150 3.16 5.57 10.00
N LYS A 151 2.65 6.26 8.97
CA LYS A 151 3.38 6.40 7.70
C LYS A 151 4.53 7.37 7.80
N GLU A 152 4.40 8.46 8.53
CA GLU A 152 5.47 9.41 8.75
C GLU A 152 6.65 8.73 9.45
N GLU A 153 6.43 7.81 10.39
CA GLU A 153 7.50 6.99 10.97
C GLU A 153 8.25 6.16 9.91
N ILE A 154 7.52 5.50 9.00
CA ILE A 154 8.12 4.73 7.90
C ILE A 154 8.86 5.64 6.92
N ILE A 155 8.27 6.80 6.60
CA ILE A 155 8.86 7.77 5.68
C ILE A 155 10.15 8.34 6.25
N GLU A 156 10.19 8.74 7.51
CA GLU A 156 11.41 9.24 8.16
C GLU A 156 12.52 8.19 8.16
N TYR A 157 12.19 6.92 8.41
CA TYR A 157 13.13 5.82 8.24
C TYR A 157 13.65 5.73 6.79
N ALA A 158 12.73 5.70 5.82
CA ALA A 158 13.03 5.50 4.41
C ALA A 158 13.80 6.68 3.76
N LYS A 159 13.59 7.92 4.23
CA LYS A 159 14.27 9.15 3.76
C LYS A 159 15.79 9.05 3.82
N THR A 160 16.32 8.24 4.73
CA THR A 160 17.77 8.05 4.88
C THR A 160 18.39 7.18 3.78
N LYS A 161 17.59 6.46 3.00
CA LYS A 161 18.06 5.43 2.06
C LYS A 161 17.49 5.54 0.64
N TYR A 162 16.27 6.08 0.51
CA TYR A 162 15.50 6.01 -0.73
C TYR A 162 15.06 7.39 -1.20
N LYS A 163 14.77 7.48 -2.50
CA LYS A 163 14.05 8.64 -3.04
C LYS A 163 12.64 8.66 -2.47
N ILE A 164 12.29 9.75 -1.80
CA ILE A 164 10.94 9.98 -1.29
C ILE A 164 10.27 11.08 -2.10
N THR A 165 9.08 10.80 -2.61
CA THR A 165 8.24 11.75 -3.32
C THR A 165 6.96 11.96 -2.49
N GLU A 166 6.83 13.11 -1.85
CA GLU A 166 5.61 13.49 -1.13
C GLU A 166 4.69 14.26 -2.08
N MET A 167 3.42 13.82 -2.15
CA MET A 167 2.40 14.41 -3.02
C MET A 167 1.10 14.60 -2.24
N ASP A 168 0.24 15.51 -2.69
CA ASP A 168 -1.09 15.63 -2.11
C ASP A 168 -1.92 14.38 -2.42
N PHE A 169 -2.75 13.96 -1.46
CA PHE A 169 -3.63 12.81 -1.62
C PHE A 169 -4.60 12.93 -2.80
N PHE A 170 -5.02 14.16 -3.12
CA PHE A 170 -5.97 14.45 -4.19
C PHE A 170 -5.34 14.59 -5.57
N GLU A 171 -4.04 14.32 -5.71
CA GLU A 171 -3.36 14.31 -7.01
C GLU A 171 -4.02 13.33 -7.98
N THR A 172 -4.18 13.78 -9.23
CA THR A 172 -4.92 13.05 -10.26
C THR A 172 -4.00 12.22 -11.17
N GLU A 173 -2.70 12.44 -11.11
CA GLU A 173 -1.70 11.69 -11.88
C GLU A 173 -0.46 11.42 -11.02
N ILE A 174 0.06 10.20 -11.10
CA ILE A 174 1.25 9.76 -10.37
C ILE A 174 2.19 9.10 -11.36
N LEU A 175 3.31 9.78 -11.61
CA LEU A 175 4.35 9.30 -12.51
C LEU A 175 5.15 8.19 -11.82
N VAL A 176 5.20 7.01 -12.44
CA VAL A 176 5.86 5.82 -11.90
C VAL A 176 6.72 5.08 -12.91
#